data_AF-A0A7G5H2P6-F1
#
_entry.id   AF-A0A7G5H2P6-F1
#
_cell.length_a   1.000
_cell.length_b   1.000
_cell.length_c   1.000
_cell.angle_alpha   90.00
_cell.angle_beta   90.00
_cell.angle_gamma   90.00
#
_symmetry.space_group_name_H-M   'P 1'
#
loop_
_entity.id
_entity.type
_entity.pdbx_description
1 polymer ?
#
loop_
_entity_poly.entity_id
_entity_poly.type
_entity_poly.pdbx_seq_one_letter_code
_entity_poly.pdbx_strand_id
1 'polypeptide(L)'
;MKAATGKYSEEAKKLLSGKITQFSYTTEVLSVLAKRKIRLYAPSYIRLVVTELRNQDAIWDAIVEVIADRKKIKDQEPVLTANIKELVEVD
;
A
#
# COMPACT_ATOMS: atom_id res chain seq x y z
N MET A 1 -24.87 21.62 1.23
CA MET A 1 -23.50 21.26 1.65
C MET A 1 -22.81 20.59 0.47
N LYS A 2 -21.70 21.13 -0.05
CA LYS A 2 -20.95 20.46 -1.13
C LYS A 2 -20.27 19.24 -0.51
N ALA A 3 -20.63 18.04 -0.96
CA ALA A 3 -19.93 16.82 -0.57
C ALA A 3 -18.44 17.00 -0.93
N ALA A 4 -17.55 16.76 0.03
CA ALA A 4 -16.13 16.72 -0.25
C ALA A 4 -15.90 15.61 -1.29
N THR A 5 -15.68 16.00 -2.56
CA THR A 5 -15.29 15.08 -3.63
C THR A 5 -13.88 14.60 -3.32
N GLY A 6 -13.79 13.50 -2.57
CA GLY A 6 -12.54 12.77 -2.38
C GLY A 6 -12.01 12.24 -3.70
N LYS A 7 -10.69 12.11 -3.82
CA LYS A 7 -10.03 11.60 -5.03
C LYS A 7 -10.44 10.16 -5.35
N TYR A 8 -10.82 9.39 -4.33
CA TYR A 8 -11.20 7.99 -4.43
C TYR A 8 -12.70 7.80 -4.25
N SER A 9 -13.34 7.07 -5.18
CA SER A 9 -14.74 6.68 -5.03
C SER A 9 -14.92 5.69 -3.87
N GLU A 10 -16.13 5.59 -3.33
CA GLU A 10 -16.44 4.63 -2.26
C GLU A 10 -16.19 3.18 -2.69
N GLU A 11 -16.45 2.83 -3.95
CA GLU A 11 -16.16 1.51 -4.51
C GLU A 11 -14.65 1.24 -4.54
N ALA A 12 -13.85 2.22 -4.96
CA ALA A 12 -12.39 2.11 -4.97
C ALA A 12 -11.85 1.92 -3.55
N LYS A 13 -12.34 2.69 -2.58
CA LYS A 13 -11.96 2.55 -1.17
C LYS A 13 -12.33 1.17 -0.62
N LYS A 14 -13.52 0.65 -0.93
CA LYS A 14 -13.94 -0.71 -0.54
C LYS A 14 -12.99 -1.77 -1.10
N LEU A 15 -12.66 -1.69 -2.38
CA LEU A 15 -11.76 -2.66 -3.03
C LEU A 15 -10.33 -2.60 -2.46
N LEU A 16 -9.82 -1.40 -2.20
CA LEU A 16 -8.51 -1.20 -1.56
C LEU A 16 -8.52 -1.67 -0.10
N SER A 17 -9.58 -1.38 0.65
CA SER A 17 -9.69 -1.77 2.06
C SER A 17 -9.59 -3.28 2.27
N GLY A 18 -10.22 -4.08 1.39
CA GLY A 18 -10.13 -5.54 1.44
C GLY A 18 -8.72 -6.11 1.25
N LYS A 19 -7.79 -5.32 0.68
CA LYS A 19 -6.40 -5.74 0.43
C LYS A 19 -5.42 -5.41 1.57
N ILE A 20 -5.80 -4.56 2.53
CA ILE A 20 -4.86 -3.84 3.41
C ILE A 20 -5.22 -4.02 4.90
N THR A 21 -6.07 -4.98 5.22
CA THR A 21 -6.43 -5.32 6.62
C THR A 21 -5.28 -5.97 7.39
N GLN A 22 -4.26 -6.47 6.71
CA GLN A 22 -3.11 -7.13 7.32
C GLN A 22 -2.12 -6.13 7.95
N PHE A 23 -1.49 -6.52 9.06
CA PHE A 23 -0.52 -5.68 9.79
C PHE A 23 0.72 -5.29 8.95
N SER A 24 1.20 -6.18 8.09
CA SER A 24 2.32 -5.92 7.17
C SER A 24 2.05 -4.71 6.27
N TYR A 25 0.88 -4.69 5.62
CA TYR A 25 0.44 -3.56 4.79
C TYR A 25 0.38 -2.24 5.56
N THR A 26 -0.17 -2.25 6.79
CA THR A 26 -0.25 -1.01 7.58
C THR A 26 1.12 -0.44 7.93
N THR A 27 2.14 -1.29 8.09
CA THR A 27 3.52 -0.85 8.38
C THR A 27 4.20 -0.27 7.14
N GLU A 28 4.00 -0.88 5.97
CA GLU A 28 4.50 -0.36 4.69
C GLU A 28 3.85 0.98 4.33
N VAL A 29 2.55 1.12 4.57
CA VAL A 29 1.81 2.38 4.36
C VAL A 29 2.36 3.48 5.27
N LEU A 30 2.69 3.18 6.54
CA LEU A 30 3.38 4.14 7.42
C LEU A 30 4.74 4.56 6.87
N SER A 31 5.51 3.63 6.33
CA SER A 31 6.83 3.92 5.73
C SER A 31 6.70 4.90 4.56
N VAL A 32 5.74 4.67 3.65
CA VAL A 32 5.46 5.59 2.53
C VAL A 32 5.06 6.97 3.02
N LEU A 33 4.20 7.04 4.04
CA LEU A 33 3.73 8.31 4.58
C LEU A 33 4.84 9.08 5.32
N ALA A 34 5.72 8.36 6.03
CA ALA A 34 6.91 8.92 6.65
C ALA A 34 7.87 9.51 5.62
N LYS A 35 8.11 8.82 4.49
CA LYS A 35 8.93 9.34 3.37
C LYS A 35 8.35 10.63 2.79
N ARG A 36 7.02 10.74 2.75
CA ARG A 36 6.29 11.94 2.29
C ARG A 36 6.22 13.05 3.36
N LYS A 37 6.86 12.88 4.53
CA LYS A 37 6.81 13.79 5.69
C LYS A 37 5.39 14.05 6.20
N ILE A 38 4.46 13.11 5.95
CA ILE A 38 3.09 13.19 6.44
C ILE A 38 3.06 12.59 7.84
N ARG A 39 2.87 13.44 8.85
CA ARG A 39 2.75 13.00 10.25
C ARG A 39 1.48 12.16 10.41
N LEU A 40 1.64 10.93 10.87
CA LEU A 40 0.52 10.05 11.19
C LEU A 40 0.62 9.46 12.59
N TYR A 41 -0.57 9.23 13.14
CA TYR A 41 -0.84 8.78 14.48
C TYR A 41 -0.97 7.25 14.51
N ALA A 42 0.14 6.52 14.54
CA ALA A 42 0.19 5.06 14.74
C ALA A 42 -0.50 4.16 13.67
N PRO A 43 -0.13 2.86 13.58
CA PRO A 43 -0.74 1.91 12.63
C PRO A 43 -2.26 1.75 12.79
N SER A 44 -2.78 1.94 14.01
CA SER A 44 -4.20 1.83 14.33
C SER A 44 -5.04 2.88 13.61
N TYR A 45 -4.50 4.08 13.36
CA TYR A 45 -5.21 5.13 12.64
C TYR A 45 -5.41 4.82 11.16
N ILE A 46 -4.43 4.18 10.52
CA ILE A 46 -4.59 3.71 9.13
C ILE A 46 -5.71 2.68 9.06
N ARG A 47 -5.76 1.72 10.00
CA ARG A 47 -6.86 0.75 10.08
C ARG A 47 -8.20 1.44 10.23
N LEU A 48 -8.31 2.43 11.12
CA LEU A 48 -9.53 3.20 11.32
C LEU A 48 -9.99 3.87 10.02
N VAL A 49 -9.07 4.55 9.32
CA VAL A 49 -9.35 5.21 8.04
C VAL A 49 -9.82 4.22 6.98
N VAL A 50 -9.18 3.06 6.90
CA VAL A 50 -9.50 2.01 5.93
C VAL A 50 -10.84 1.34 6.25
N THR A 51 -11.12 1.03 7.52
CA THR A 51 -12.35 0.38 7.96
C THR A 51 -13.57 1.30 7.85
N GLU A 52 -13.40 2.59 8.17
CA GLU A 52 -14.48 3.58 8.08
C GLU A 52 -14.54 4.29 6.73
N LEU A 53 -13.70 3.90 5.76
CA LEU A 53 -13.63 4.49 4.42
C LEU A 53 -13.47 6.03 4.42
N ARG A 54 -12.80 6.56 5.45
CA ARG A 54 -12.66 8.01 5.65
C ARG A 54 -11.93 8.65 4.47
N ASN A 55 -12.34 9.87 4.13
CA ASN A 55 -11.68 10.62 3.07
C ASN A 55 -10.36 11.21 3.55
N GLN A 56 -9.28 10.47 3.34
CA GLN A 56 -7.90 10.84 3.69
C GLN A 56 -7.00 10.49 2.50
N ASP A 57 -7.04 11.32 1.46
CA ASP A 57 -6.39 11.05 0.16
C ASP A 57 -4.91 10.68 0.31
N ALA A 58 -4.20 11.29 1.26
CA ALA A 58 -2.80 10.95 1.55
C ALA A 58 -2.61 9.46 1.94
N ILE A 59 -3.49 8.91 2.77
CA ILE A 59 -3.42 7.51 3.22
C ILE A 59 -3.80 6.59 2.06
N TRP A 60 -4.82 6.93 1.29
CA TRP A 60 -5.22 6.15 0.11
C TRP A 60 -4.16 6.17 -1.00
N ASP A 61 -3.48 7.30 -1.20
CA ASP A 61 -2.35 7.40 -2.13
C ASP A 61 -1.19 6.47 -1.71
N ALA A 62 -0.86 6.45 -0.42
CA ALA A 62 0.18 5.59 0.12
C ALA A 62 -0.18 4.11 0.03
N ILE A 63 -1.45 3.78 0.25
CA ILE A 63 -2.04 2.46 0.05
C ILE A 63 -1.85 1.97 -1.39
N VAL A 64 -2.15 2.82 -2.37
CA VAL A 64 -2.01 2.48 -3.79
C VAL A 64 -0.55 2.24 -4.15
N GLU A 65 0.37 3.06 -3.61
CA GLU A 65 1.82 2.88 -3.80
C GLU A 65 2.29 1.54 -3.27
N VAL A 66 1.93 1.17 -2.04
CA VAL A 66 2.30 -0.12 -1.44
C VAL A 66 1.81 -1.30 -2.26
N ILE A 67 0.55 -1.26 -2.75
CA ILE A 67 0.01 -2.32 -3.60
C ILE A 67 0.78 -2.41 -4.92
N ALA A 68 1.11 -1.28 -5.54
CA ALA A 68 1.86 -1.24 -6.78
C ALA A 68 3.28 -1.79 -6.60
N ASP A 69 3.97 -1.43 -5.52
CA ASP A 69 5.33 -1.90 -5.25
C ASP A 69 5.38 -3.39 -4.92
N ARG A 70 4.41 -3.91 -4.15
CA ARG A 70 4.30 -5.37 -3.93
C ARG A 70 4.04 -6.13 -5.23
N LYS A 71 3.25 -5.57 -6.15
CA LYS A 71 3.02 -6.18 -7.46
C LYS A 71 4.34 -6.24 -8.26
N LYS A 72 5.11 -5.16 -8.29
CA LYS A 72 6.43 -5.15 -8.95
C LYS A 72 7.39 -6.18 -8.35
N ILE A 73 7.45 -6.29 -7.03
CA ILE A 73 8.31 -7.29 -6.36
C ILE A 73 7.91 -8.69 -6.80
N LYS A 74 6.61 -9.01 -6.75
CA LYS A 74 6.09 -10.32 -7.17
C LYS A 74 6.37 -10.62 -8.65
N ASP A 75 6.28 -9.61 -9.51
CA ASP A 75 6.56 -9.76 -10.94
C ASP A 75 8.08 -9.92 -11.21
N GLN A 76 8.95 -9.44 -10.31
CA GLN A 76 10.41 -9.52 -10.40
C GLN A 76 11.03 -10.76 -9.72
N GLU A 77 10.36 -11.35 -8.72
CA GLU A 77 10.78 -12.58 -8.04
C GLU A 77 11.19 -13.73 -8.99
N PRO A 78 10.44 -14.05 -10.07
CA PRO A 78 10.85 -15.12 -10.98
C PRO A 78 12.12 -14.77 -11.77
N VAL A 79 12.34 -13.50 -12.11
CA VAL A 79 13.53 -13.03 -12.84
C VAL A 79 14.77 -13.08 -11.94
N LEU A 80 14.64 -12.63 -10.70
CA LEU A 80 15.73 -12.70 -9.71
C LEU A 80 16.10 -14.16 -9.39
N THR A 81 15.11 -15.03 -9.27
CA THR A 81 15.34 -16.46 -9.01
C THR A 81 16.06 -17.14 -10.18
N ALA A 82 15.70 -16.81 -11.43
CA ALA A 82 16.38 -17.32 -12.62
C ALA A 82 17.84 -16.84 -12.68
N ASN A 83 18.09 -15.54 -12.48
CA ASN A 83 19.43 -14.98 -12.49
C ASN A 83 20.32 -15.55 -11.37
N ILE A 84 19.77 -15.79 -10.17
CA ILE A 84 20.52 -16.41 -9.07
C ILE A 84 20.85 -17.87 -9.40
N LYS A 85 19.94 -18.62 -10.03
CA LYS A 85 20.21 -20.00 -10.42
C LYS A 85 21.34 -20.08 -11.46
N GLU A 86 21.34 -19.20 -12.45
CA GLU A 86 22.43 -19.10 -13.44
C GLU A 86 23.78 -18.70 -12.81
N LEU A 87 23.76 -17.87 -11.75
CA LEU A 87 24.98 -17.48 -11.02
C LEU A 87 25.52 -18.57 -10.07
N VAL A 88 24.69 -19.53 -9.66
CA VAL A 88 25.07 -20.63 -8.75
C VAL A 88 25.45 -21.91 -9.51
N GLU A 89 24.96 -22.09 -10.75
CA GLU A 89 25.39 -23.17 -11.67
C GLU A 89 26.65 -22.79 -12.46
N VAL A 90 27.63 -22.13 -11.81
CA VAL A 90 28.98 -21.96 -12.36
C VAL A 90 29.84 -23.06 -11.73
N ASP A 91 30.09 -24.11 -12.52
CA ASP A 91 30.91 -25.33 -12.31
C ASP A 91 31.60 -25.53 -10.94
#